data_AF-A0AAD5SUT6-F1
#
_entry.id   AF-A0AAD5SUT6-F1
#
_cell.length_a   1.000
_cell.length_b   1.000
_cell.length_c   1.000
_cell.angle_alpha   90.00
_cell.angle_beta   90.00
_cell.angle_gamma   90.00
#
_symmetry.space_group_name_H-M   'P 1'
#
loop_
_entity.id
_entity.type
_entity.pdbx_description
1 polymer ?
#
loop_
_entity_poly.entity_id
_entity_poly.type
_entity_poly.pdbx_seq_one_letter_code
_entity_poly.pdbx_strand_id
1 'polypeptide(L)'
;MTKLGDIETQLGNASRSLVPDFSGMMELEGLGADLAAALPTLDSESGFRAAASTALVMHEFGPAELGERLEKAGIAGPLRALPGIGRLILQIDTSGDYVHRVTVSATNLLSPPSSSDKTDAETNRDEAGFLIVVLGPHASGGLLAVGTDNFLVDLFLRRRFLFFENLKCFQDISSNLPKDPSPFEQVSRSISHLASSIASSLTPPATHPTTLTAAVTVANLSTIERETPHPAIPFRNSNSNNNTKQFQLTSNSETFYQHEFSIDDGKTAKLLNAFMRASLPEKISATVVEWLALQNPKAEFGGRKKMQLPGQHHPGLGLGRQVTDMLGHMCQEKHRDCLVSSPEYFHNAVMYNLGGWKFLNPAFQGYLEALQDDLKADLEEKGMAAVSWAFMNGHVMSKDGIIEVWQLHEQFLPISSRMIAFSTSHEYTRLVTKFSKRYRGKVHVDWENAKEIEQYVLIGAAKKSVAGDTGSTV
;
A
#
# COMPACT_ATOMS: atom_id res chain seq x y z
N MET A 1 -17.56 5.56 23.56
CA MET A 1 -18.56 5.20 22.54
C MET A 1 -19.58 6.32 22.43
N THR A 2 -19.41 7.19 21.43
CA THR A 2 -20.39 8.15 20.86
C THR A 2 -19.66 8.91 19.73
N LYS A 3 -20.38 9.46 18.75
CA LYS A 3 -19.86 10.23 17.58
C LYS A 3 -19.23 9.46 16.40
N LEU A 4 -19.76 8.29 16.03
CA LEU A 4 -19.61 7.79 14.65
C LEU A 4 -20.85 8.17 13.80
N GLY A 5 -22.05 7.87 14.32
CA GLY A 5 -23.32 8.16 13.64
C GLY A 5 -23.61 9.65 13.39
N ASP A 6 -23.01 10.57 14.15
CA ASP A 6 -23.18 12.02 13.93
C ASP A 6 -22.49 12.49 12.64
N ILE A 7 -21.40 11.82 12.24
CA ILE A 7 -20.65 12.10 11.00
C ILE A 7 -21.37 11.43 9.81
N GLU A 8 -21.85 10.20 9.98
CA GLU A 8 -22.68 9.51 8.99
C GLU A 8 -23.98 10.27 8.69
N THR A 9 -24.58 10.93 9.69
CA THR A 9 -25.80 11.74 9.49
C THR A 9 -25.54 13.03 8.70
N GLN A 10 -24.34 13.63 8.80
CA GLN A 10 -23.97 14.81 8.01
C GLN A 10 -23.57 14.46 6.57
N LEU A 11 -23.06 13.25 6.31
CA LEU A 11 -22.72 12.77 4.96
C LEU A 11 -23.88 12.02 4.26
N GLY A 12 -24.81 11.43 5.00
CA GLY A 12 -25.82 10.49 4.48
C GLY A 12 -26.98 11.10 3.68
N ASN A 13 -27.17 12.42 3.73
CA ASN A 13 -28.31 13.10 3.08
C ASN A 13 -27.98 13.73 1.71
N ALA A 14 -26.73 13.66 1.24
CA ALA A 14 -26.34 14.08 -0.09
C ALA A 14 -25.83 12.90 -0.92
N SER A 15 -26.66 12.42 -1.85
CA SER A 15 -26.30 11.48 -2.93
C SER A 15 -25.73 10.11 -2.52
N ARG A 16 -26.63 9.11 -2.39
CA ARG A 16 -26.32 7.66 -2.46
C ARG A 16 -25.83 7.19 -3.86
N SER A 17 -25.05 8.02 -4.56
CA SER A 17 -24.63 7.82 -5.96
C SER A 17 -23.17 8.24 -6.23
N LEU A 18 -22.40 8.58 -5.19
CA LEU A 18 -21.03 9.12 -5.30
C LEU A 18 -19.95 8.22 -4.68
N VAL A 19 -20.29 6.97 -4.34
CA VAL A 19 -19.36 6.01 -3.74
C VAL A 19 -18.95 4.98 -4.81
N PRO A 20 -17.68 4.97 -5.26
CA PRO A 20 -17.22 4.00 -6.25
C PRO A 20 -17.30 2.54 -5.81
N ASP A 21 -17.29 1.65 -6.80
CA ASP A 21 -17.28 0.21 -6.62
C ASP A 21 -15.86 -0.24 -6.17
N PHE A 22 -15.69 -0.47 -4.87
CA PHE A 22 -14.36 -0.55 -4.24
C PHE A 22 -13.73 -1.94 -4.29
N SER A 23 -12.75 -2.11 -5.16
CA SER A 23 -11.85 -3.26 -5.18
C SER A 23 -10.54 -2.96 -5.91
N GLY A 24 -9.55 -2.40 -5.21
CA GLY A 24 -8.19 -2.25 -5.75
C GLY A 24 -7.46 -3.59 -5.84
N MET A 25 -6.61 -3.74 -6.87
CA MET A 25 -5.64 -4.83 -7.03
C MET A 25 -4.31 -4.48 -6.34
N MET A 26 -3.35 -5.43 -6.34
CA MET A 26 -1.92 -5.29 -5.99
C MET A 26 -1.20 -4.08 -6.63
N GLU A 27 -0.30 -4.22 -7.61
CA GLU A 27 0.23 -5.39 -8.34
C GLU A 27 1.74 -5.63 -8.10
N LEU A 28 2.09 -6.62 -7.26
CA LEU A 28 3.47 -6.89 -6.83
C LEU A 28 4.39 -7.47 -7.94
N GLU A 29 5.01 -6.61 -8.73
CA GLU A 29 6.26 -6.93 -9.45
C GLU A 29 7.36 -7.29 -8.43
N GLY A 30 7.59 -8.59 -8.20
CA GLY A 30 8.62 -9.03 -7.24
C GLY A 30 8.83 -10.54 -7.04
N LEU A 31 7.98 -11.40 -7.62
CA LEU A 31 8.08 -12.87 -7.49
C LEU A 31 8.36 -13.62 -8.80
N GLY A 32 8.70 -12.90 -9.88
CA GLY A 32 8.84 -13.44 -11.24
C GLY A 32 10.08 -14.31 -11.52
N ALA A 33 10.89 -14.66 -10.52
CA ALA A 33 12.18 -15.33 -10.72
C ALA A 33 12.19 -16.85 -10.51
N ASP A 34 11.24 -17.43 -9.77
CA ASP A 34 11.32 -18.84 -9.29
C ASP A 34 10.20 -19.78 -9.77
N LEU A 35 9.33 -19.36 -10.71
CA LEU A 35 8.22 -20.20 -11.23
C LEU A 35 8.48 -20.76 -12.65
N ALA A 36 9.50 -21.58 -12.82
CA ALA A 36 9.78 -22.26 -14.11
C ALA A 36 10.35 -23.69 -13.97
N ALA A 37 9.48 -24.70 -13.80
CA ALA A 37 9.80 -26.10 -14.14
C ALA A 37 8.55 -26.98 -14.38
N ALA A 38 8.50 -27.58 -15.58
CA ALA A 38 7.71 -28.70 -16.12
C ALA A 38 6.56 -29.36 -15.31
N LEU A 39 5.41 -29.55 -16.00
CA LEU A 39 4.31 -30.46 -15.64
C LEU A 39 4.39 -31.81 -16.39
N PRO A 40 3.85 -32.91 -15.84
CA PRO A 40 3.21 -33.99 -16.60
C PRO A 40 1.79 -33.60 -17.05
N THR A 41 1.32 -34.18 -18.14
CA THR A 41 0.02 -33.87 -18.79
C THR A 41 -1.22 -34.30 -17.98
N LEU A 42 -2.36 -33.65 -18.25
CA LEU A 42 -3.67 -34.13 -17.80
C LEU A 42 -3.97 -35.51 -18.41
N ASP A 43 -4.25 -36.51 -17.57
CA ASP A 43 -4.97 -37.71 -18.01
C ASP A 43 -6.48 -37.45 -17.98
N SER A 44 -7.12 -37.59 -19.14
CA SER A 44 -8.54 -37.26 -19.37
C SER A 44 -9.56 -38.25 -18.78
N GLU A 45 -9.12 -39.25 -18.02
CA GLU A 45 -9.95 -40.41 -17.64
C GLU A 45 -10.27 -40.56 -16.14
N SER A 46 -9.75 -39.69 -15.26
CA SER A 46 -10.10 -39.74 -13.84
C SER A 46 -10.52 -38.36 -13.30
N GLY A 47 -11.83 -38.15 -13.24
CA GLY A 47 -12.42 -36.90 -12.74
C GLY A 47 -11.99 -36.57 -11.31
N PHE A 48 -11.94 -35.26 -11.03
CA PHE A 48 -11.56 -34.61 -9.77
C PHE A 48 -11.74 -35.48 -8.52
N ARG A 49 -10.64 -36.12 -8.07
CA ARG A 49 -10.60 -36.66 -6.71
C ARG A 49 -10.54 -35.50 -5.73
N ALA A 50 -11.66 -35.25 -5.04
CA ALA A 50 -11.69 -34.41 -3.86
C ALA A 50 -10.74 -35.01 -2.81
N ALA A 51 -9.51 -34.53 -2.75
CA ALA A 51 -8.59 -34.86 -1.68
C ALA A 51 -9.17 -34.30 -0.38
N ALA A 52 -9.44 -35.16 0.59
CA ALA A 52 -9.68 -34.78 1.97
C ALA A 52 -8.36 -34.27 2.58
N SER A 53 -7.90 -33.12 2.09
CA SER A 53 -6.55 -32.62 2.35
C SER A 53 -6.45 -32.02 3.75
N THR A 54 -5.37 -32.36 4.43
CA THR A 54 -4.91 -31.68 5.66
C THR A 54 -4.24 -30.33 5.36
N ALA A 55 -4.51 -29.74 4.19
CA ALA A 55 -3.98 -28.44 3.82
C ALA A 55 -4.65 -27.37 4.67
N LEU A 56 -3.84 -26.56 5.35
CA LEU A 56 -4.31 -25.52 6.26
C LEU A 56 -3.77 -24.17 5.83
N VAL A 57 -4.67 -23.22 5.54
CA VAL A 57 -4.27 -21.84 5.28
C VAL A 57 -3.71 -21.24 6.57
N MET A 58 -2.51 -20.65 6.47
CA MET A 58 -1.72 -20.16 7.61
C MET A 58 -1.44 -21.21 8.71
N HIS A 59 -1.52 -22.51 8.37
CA HIS A 59 -1.52 -23.65 9.29
C HIS A 59 -2.65 -23.67 10.32
N GLU A 60 -3.76 -22.96 10.06
CA GLU A 60 -4.79 -22.70 11.07
C GLU A 60 -6.25 -22.81 10.60
N PHE A 61 -6.50 -22.74 9.30
CA PHE A 61 -7.86 -22.72 8.73
C PHE A 61 -8.04 -23.80 7.67
N GLY A 62 -9.09 -24.61 7.80
CA GLY A 62 -9.43 -25.65 6.85
C GLY A 62 -10.10 -25.12 5.57
N PRO A 63 -10.04 -25.84 4.43
CA PRO A 63 -10.69 -25.41 3.19
C PRO A 63 -12.20 -25.23 3.31
N ALA A 64 -12.90 -26.17 3.96
CA ALA A 64 -14.35 -26.09 4.20
C ALA A 64 -14.71 -24.94 5.15
N GLU A 65 -13.87 -24.68 6.15
CA GLU A 65 -14.01 -23.59 7.11
C GLU A 65 -13.88 -22.22 6.44
N LEU A 66 -12.94 -22.06 5.49
CA LEU A 66 -12.83 -20.84 4.68
C LEU A 66 -14.05 -20.63 3.78
N GLY A 67 -14.57 -21.69 3.16
CA GLY A 67 -15.83 -21.64 2.43
C GLY A 67 -16.99 -21.14 3.30
N GLU A 68 -17.14 -21.70 4.50
CA GLU A 68 -18.18 -21.28 5.46
C GLU A 68 -18.00 -19.82 5.92
N ARG A 69 -16.75 -19.34 6.08
CA ARG A 69 -16.47 -17.93 6.41
C ARG A 69 -16.83 -16.98 5.28
N LEU A 70 -16.61 -17.36 4.01
CA LEU A 70 -17.03 -16.58 2.84
C LEU A 70 -18.57 -16.48 2.73
N GLU A 71 -19.31 -17.52 3.11
CA GLU A 71 -20.77 -17.45 3.26
C GLU A 71 -21.17 -16.49 4.39
N LYS A 72 -20.65 -16.72 5.62
CA LYS A 72 -20.98 -15.94 6.82
C LYS A 72 -20.65 -14.45 6.71
N ALA A 73 -19.58 -14.11 5.98
CA ALA A 73 -19.18 -12.73 5.69
C ALA A 73 -20.04 -12.05 4.60
N GLY A 74 -21.00 -12.75 3.99
CA GLY A 74 -21.84 -12.22 2.93
C GLY A 74 -21.10 -11.98 1.61
N ILE A 75 -19.97 -12.66 1.37
CA ILE A 75 -19.15 -12.53 0.16
C ILE A 75 -19.73 -13.43 -0.95
N ALA A 76 -20.08 -14.67 -0.63
CA ALA A 76 -20.51 -15.67 -1.62
C ALA A 76 -21.83 -15.31 -2.33
N GLY A 77 -22.79 -14.70 -1.62
CA GLY A 77 -24.10 -14.32 -2.18
C GLY A 77 -24.02 -13.34 -3.36
N PRO A 78 -23.38 -12.16 -3.18
CA PRO A 78 -23.11 -11.22 -4.28
C PRO A 78 -22.36 -11.85 -5.46
N LEU A 79 -21.40 -12.75 -5.21
CA LEU A 79 -20.70 -13.46 -6.28
C LEU A 79 -21.66 -14.36 -7.08
N ARG A 80 -22.49 -15.19 -6.43
CA ARG A 80 -23.50 -16.03 -7.11
C ARG A 80 -24.50 -15.23 -7.94
N ALA A 81 -24.78 -13.99 -7.55
CA ALA A 81 -25.70 -13.10 -8.27
C ALA A 81 -25.13 -12.56 -9.60
N LEU A 82 -23.83 -12.75 -9.88
CA LEU A 82 -23.21 -12.27 -11.12
C LEU A 82 -23.73 -13.04 -12.36
N PRO A 83 -23.99 -12.35 -13.49
CA PRO A 83 -24.64 -12.96 -14.65
C PRO A 83 -23.76 -14.00 -15.36
N GLY A 84 -24.20 -15.26 -15.30
CA GLY A 84 -23.65 -16.37 -16.08
C GLY A 84 -22.21 -16.74 -15.71
N ILE A 85 -21.80 -16.58 -14.45
CA ILE A 85 -20.49 -17.03 -13.96
C ILE A 85 -20.43 -18.55 -13.72
N GLY A 86 -21.58 -19.20 -13.49
CA GLY A 86 -21.67 -20.62 -13.14
C GLY A 86 -21.44 -20.88 -11.65
N ARG A 87 -21.01 -22.09 -11.29
CA ARG A 87 -20.80 -22.49 -9.89
C ARG A 87 -19.52 -21.87 -9.34
N LEU A 88 -19.56 -21.36 -8.10
CA LEU A 88 -18.38 -20.82 -7.41
C LEU A 88 -17.38 -21.92 -7.04
N ILE A 89 -16.10 -21.64 -7.27
CA ILE A 89 -14.98 -22.53 -7.00
C ILE A 89 -14.05 -21.83 -6.01
N LEU A 90 -13.74 -22.48 -4.88
CA LEU A 90 -12.75 -22.03 -3.90
C LEU A 90 -11.47 -22.85 -4.09
N GLN A 91 -10.47 -22.25 -4.73
CA GLN A 91 -9.13 -22.81 -4.89
C GLN A 91 -8.24 -22.37 -3.73
N ILE A 92 -7.58 -23.32 -3.10
CA ILE A 92 -6.63 -23.08 -2.01
C ILE A 92 -5.29 -23.70 -2.39
N ASP A 93 -4.27 -22.86 -2.41
CA ASP A 93 -2.88 -23.27 -2.63
C ASP A 93 -2.08 -23.09 -1.34
N THR A 94 -1.51 -24.20 -0.87
CA THR A 94 -0.59 -24.23 0.27
C THR A 94 0.77 -24.82 -0.12
N SER A 95 1.12 -24.78 -1.41
CA SER A 95 2.45 -25.19 -1.92
C SER A 95 3.55 -24.21 -1.52
N GLY A 96 3.23 -22.93 -1.37
CA GLY A 96 4.18 -21.91 -0.94
C GLY A 96 4.48 -22.00 0.56
N ASP A 97 5.74 -22.29 0.91
CA ASP A 97 6.25 -22.44 2.29
C ASP A 97 5.87 -21.32 3.27
N TYR A 98 5.60 -20.12 2.74
CA TYR A 98 5.35 -18.91 3.54
C TYR A 98 4.17 -18.05 3.06
N VAL A 99 3.56 -18.33 1.89
CA VAL A 99 2.43 -17.55 1.36
C VAL A 99 1.43 -18.54 0.80
N HIS A 100 0.22 -18.52 1.34
CA HIS A 100 -0.86 -19.39 0.89
C HIS A 100 -1.82 -18.53 0.07
N ARG A 101 -2.23 -19.04 -1.10
CA ARG A 101 -3.14 -18.35 -2.02
C ARG A 101 -4.55 -18.90 -1.85
N VAL A 102 -5.52 -18.02 -1.77
CA VAL A 102 -6.95 -18.34 -1.69
C VAL A 102 -7.64 -17.61 -2.82
N THR A 103 -8.12 -18.35 -3.80
CA THR A 103 -8.73 -17.80 -5.01
C THR A 103 -10.19 -18.26 -5.09
N VAL A 104 -11.12 -17.32 -5.26
CA VAL A 104 -12.49 -17.63 -5.67
C VAL A 104 -12.64 -17.36 -7.15
N SER A 105 -13.03 -18.37 -7.91
CA SER A 105 -13.41 -18.25 -9.31
C SER A 105 -14.78 -18.89 -9.54
N ALA A 106 -15.17 -19.11 -10.79
CA ALA A 106 -16.41 -19.77 -11.15
C ALA A 106 -16.23 -20.60 -12.44
N THR A 107 -17.04 -21.65 -12.62
CA THR A 107 -16.89 -22.62 -13.72
C THR A 107 -16.76 -21.97 -15.09
N ASN A 108 -17.54 -20.94 -15.38
CA ASN A 108 -17.59 -20.29 -16.69
C ASN A 108 -16.50 -19.23 -16.89
N LEU A 109 -15.65 -18.99 -15.88
CA LEU A 109 -14.40 -18.23 -16.00
C LEU A 109 -13.21 -19.16 -16.33
N LEU A 110 -13.25 -20.40 -15.81
CA LEU A 110 -12.17 -21.39 -16.02
C LEU A 110 -12.28 -22.15 -17.34
N SER A 111 -13.48 -22.21 -17.93
CA SER A 111 -13.72 -22.86 -19.21
C SER A 111 -14.82 -22.14 -19.96
N PRO A 112 -14.65 -21.84 -21.26
CA PRO A 112 -15.74 -21.28 -22.06
C PRO A 112 -16.87 -22.32 -22.16
N PRO A 113 -18.15 -21.93 -22.07
CA PRO A 113 -19.25 -22.86 -22.20
C PRO A 113 -19.21 -23.52 -23.58
N SER A 114 -19.30 -24.85 -23.63
CA SER A 114 -19.37 -25.55 -24.91
C SER A 114 -20.64 -25.12 -25.65
N SER A 115 -20.65 -25.21 -26.98
CA SER A 115 -21.80 -24.79 -27.78
C SER A 115 -23.06 -25.62 -27.50
N SER A 116 -22.93 -26.80 -26.89
CA SER A 116 -24.00 -27.67 -26.40
C SER A 116 -24.56 -27.27 -25.02
N ASP A 117 -23.78 -26.66 -24.12
CA ASP A 117 -24.18 -26.45 -22.71
C ASP A 117 -25.07 -25.21 -22.48
N LYS A 118 -25.51 -24.54 -23.56
CA LYS A 118 -26.31 -23.30 -23.47
C LYS A 118 -27.66 -23.49 -22.77
N THR A 119 -28.17 -24.71 -22.69
CA THR A 119 -29.40 -25.06 -21.95
C THR A 119 -29.16 -25.34 -20.46
N ASP A 120 -27.95 -25.74 -20.06
CA ASP A 120 -27.64 -26.15 -18.69
C ASP A 120 -26.95 -25.03 -17.86
N ALA A 121 -26.51 -23.96 -18.53
CA ALA A 121 -25.95 -22.77 -17.89
C ALA A 121 -26.96 -21.98 -17.00
N GLU A 122 -28.26 -22.27 -17.11
CA GLU A 122 -29.30 -21.70 -16.22
C GLU A 122 -29.70 -22.63 -15.07
N THR A 123 -29.56 -23.95 -15.22
CA THR A 123 -30.04 -24.94 -14.24
C THR A 123 -29.06 -25.19 -13.09
N ASN A 124 -27.77 -24.88 -13.26
CA ASN A 124 -26.70 -25.18 -12.28
C ASN A 124 -26.33 -24.01 -11.34
N ARG A 125 -27.23 -23.04 -11.11
CA ARG A 125 -26.99 -21.91 -10.17
C ARG A 125 -27.16 -22.28 -8.69
N ASP A 126 -27.80 -23.40 -8.40
CA ASP A 126 -28.35 -23.73 -7.06
C ASP A 126 -27.58 -24.81 -6.26
N GLU A 127 -26.38 -25.20 -6.71
CA GLU A 127 -25.49 -25.99 -5.84
C GLU A 127 -24.91 -25.11 -4.72
N ALA A 128 -25.57 -25.13 -3.56
CA ALA A 128 -25.18 -24.38 -2.37
C ALA A 128 -23.73 -24.66 -1.93
N GLY A 129 -23.04 -23.63 -1.44
CA GLY A 129 -21.63 -23.70 -1.05
C GLY A 129 -20.65 -23.50 -2.20
N PHE A 130 -19.37 -23.79 -1.94
CA PHE A 130 -18.28 -23.70 -2.92
C PHE A 130 -17.90 -25.09 -3.42
N LEU A 131 -17.51 -25.21 -4.69
CA LEU A 131 -16.68 -26.34 -5.13
C LEU A 131 -15.25 -26.10 -4.63
N ILE A 132 -14.83 -26.87 -3.63
CA ILE A 132 -13.52 -26.67 -2.99
C ILE A 132 -12.46 -27.50 -3.72
N VAL A 133 -11.38 -26.84 -4.13
CA VAL A 133 -10.23 -27.44 -4.82
C VAL A 133 -8.98 -27.07 -4.03
N VAL A 134 -8.14 -28.06 -3.70
CA VAL A 134 -6.86 -27.82 -3.02
C VAL A 134 -5.72 -28.23 -3.93
N LEU A 135 -4.79 -27.28 -4.13
CA LEU A 135 -3.59 -27.47 -4.93
C LEU A 135 -2.45 -27.99 -4.03
N GLY A 136 -1.80 -29.06 -4.47
CA GLY A 136 -0.67 -29.67 -3.77
C GLY A 136 0.68 -29.05 -4.13
N PRO A 137 1.78 -29.42 -3.45
CA PRO A 137 3.13 -28.86 -3.65
C PRO A 137 3.69 -28.94 -5.09
N HIS A 138 3.12 -29.79 -5.93
CA HIS A 138 3.53 -29.99 -7.33
C HIS A 138 2.44 -29.61 -8.34
N ALA A 139 1.39 -28.91 -7.89
CA ALA A 139 0.28 -28.45 -8.73
C ALA A 139 0.51 -27.02 -9.27
N SER A 140 1.76 -26.64 -9.50
CA SER A 140 2.25 -25.31 -9.94
C SER A 140 1.82 -24.87 -11.36
N GLY A 141 0.74 -25.46 -11.88
CA GLY A 141 0.06 -25.08 -13.12
C GLY A 141 -1.42 -25.47 -13.17
N GLY A 142 -2.07 -25.70 -12.02
CA GLY A 142 -3.46 -26.16 -11.96
C GLY A 142 -4.50 -25.05 -12.20
N LEU A 143 -5.20 -25.12 -13.34
CA LEU A 143 -6.44 -24.39 -13.72
C LEU A 143 -6.44 -22.83 -13.71
N LEU A 144 -5.69 -22.17 -12.82
CA LEU A 144 -5.45 -20.74 -12.77
C LEU A 144 -3.97 -20.47 -12.51
N ALA A 145 -3.19 -20.37 -13.59
CA ALA A 145 -1.82 -19.88 -13.48
C ALA A 145 -1.81 -18.46 -12.85
N VAL A 146 -0.75 -18.13 -12.13
CA VAL A 146 -0.52 -16.75 -11.69
C VAL A 146 -0.48 -15.86 -12.94
N GLY A 147 -1.20 -14.73 -12.91
CA GLY A 147 -1.33 -13.83 -14.07
C GLY A 147 -2.48 -14.13 -15.03
N THR A 148 -3.37 -15.09 -14.75
CA THR A 148 -4.66 -15.17 -15.46
C THR A 148 -5.76 -14.43 -14.68
N ASP A 149 -6.38 -13.44 -15.31
CA ASP A 149 -7.49 -12.62 -14.75
C ASP A 149 -8.79 -13.40 -14.44
N ASN A 150 -8.82 -14.72 -14.63
CA ASN A 150 -10.01 -15.56 -14.55
C ASN A 150 -10.45 -15.88 -13.11
N PHE A 151 -10.44 -14.89 -12.22
CA PHE A 151 -10.86 -14.99 -10.82
C PHE A 151 -11.81 -13.85 -10.42
N LEU A 152 -12.60 -14.10 -9.38
CA LEU A 152 -13.46 -13.10 -8.73
C LEU A 152 -12.79 -12.53 -7.49
N VAL A 153 -12.14 -13.39 -6.69
CA VAL A 153 -11.32 -13.00 -5.53
C VAL A 153 -9.97 -13.70 -5.67
N ASP A 154 -8.88 -12.98 -5.46
CA ASP A 154 -7.56 -13.59 -5.28
C ASP A 154 -6.85 -12.94 -4.10
N LEU A 155 -6.31 -13.76 -3.21
CA LEU A 155 -5.88 -13.34 -1.88
C LEU A 155 -4.66 -14.14 -1.44
N PHE A 156 -3.56 -13.45 -1.18
CA PHE A 156 -2.31 -14.08 -0.73
C PHE A 156 -2.09 -13.72 0.73
N LEU A 157 -2.10 -14.74 1.60
CA LEU A 157 -2.00 -14.59 3.04
C LEU A 157 -0.72 -15.23 3.58
N ARG A 158 -0.06 -14.51 4.49
CA ARG A 158 1.07 -15.01 5.26
C ARG A 158 0.81 -14.76 6.75
N ARG A 159 0.93 -15.79 7.57
CA ARG A 159 1.12 -15.60 9.01
C ARG A 159 2.56 -15.17 9.26
N ARG A 160 2.79 -14.08 9.99
CA ARG A 160 4.13 -13.69 10.43
C ARG A 160 4.16 -13.33 11.91
N PHE A 161 5.32 -13.55 12.51
CA PHE A 161 5.72 -12.82 13.70
C PHE A 161 6.71 -11.75 13.24
N LEU A 162 6.26 -10.50 13.26
CA LEU A 162 7.06 -9.35 12.88
C LEU A 162 7.81 -8.87 14.13
N PHE A 163 9.13 -8.89 14.08
CA PHE A 163 9.96 -8.10 15.00
C PHE A 163 9.96 -6.68 14.47
N PHE A 164 9.76 -5.68 15.34
CA PHE A 164 9.61 -4.30 14.84
C PHE A 164 10.91 -3.78 14.20
N GLU A 165 12.08 -4.30 14.58
CA GLU A 165 13.36 -4.03 13.92
C GLU A 165 13.42 -4.45 12.44
N ASN A 166 12.57 -5.41 12.04
CA ASN A 166 12.52 -5.94 10.67
C ASN A 166 11.48 -5.24 9.79
N LEU A 167 10.76 -4.24 10.31
CA LEU A 167 9.85 -3.42 9.52
C LEU A 167 10.66 -2.41 8.70
N LYS A 168 10.30 -2.22 7.43
CA LYS A 168 10.94 -1.27 6.52
C LYS A 168 10.95 0.12 7.14
N CYS A 169 9.79 0.59 7.60
CA CYS A 169 9.68 1.90 8.22
C CYS A 169 10.59 2.09 9.46
N PHE A 170 10.87 1.04 10.24
CA PHE A 170 11.81 1.11 11.36
C PHE A 170 13.27 1.13 10.91
N GLN A 171 13.60 0.39 9.84
CA GLN A 171 14.92 0.41 9.21
C GLN A 171 15.21 1.79 8.61
N ASP A 172 14.24 2.42 7.95
CA ASP A 172 14.30 3.78 7.41
C ASP A 172 14.50 4.83 8.52
N ILE A 173 13.81 4.68 9.66
CA ILE A 173 14.04 5.51 10.86
C ILE A 173 15.45 5.30 11.41
N SER A 174 15.93 4.05 11.44
CA SER A 174 17.19 3.67 12.08
C SER A 174 18.42 4.06 11.26
N SER A 175 18.35 4.00 9.93
CA SER A 175 19.43 4.43 9.02
C SER A 175 19.68 5.95 9.09
N ASN A 176 18.64 6.72 9.40
CA ASN A 176 18.69 8.18 9.59
C ASN A 176 19.00 8.62 11.03
N LEU A 177 19.32 7.68 11.95
CA LEU A 177 19.82 8.06 13.26
C LEU A 177 21.20 8.73 13.12
N PRO A 178 21.45 9.86 13.83
CA PRO A 178 22.78 10.41 13.96
C PRO A 178 23.74 9.34 14.47
N LYS A 179 24.73 8.98 13.64
CA LYS A 179 25.83 8.10 14.05
C LYS A 179 26.42 8.66 15.35
N ASP A 180 26.62 7.80 16.33
CA ASP A 180 27.31 8.23 17.54
C ASP A 180 28.68 8.80 17.13
N PRO A 181 29.04 10.00 17.61
CA PRO A 181 30.35 10.56 17.33
C PRO A 181 31.39 9.53 17.77
N SER A 182 32.34 9.25 16.90
CA SER A 182 33.44 8.34 17.21
C SER A 182 34.13 8.76 18.53
N PRO A 183 34.78 7.85 19.25
CA PRO A 183 35.50 8.22 20.48
C PRO A 183 36.46 9.40 20.27
N PHE A 184 37.05 9.52 19.07
CA PHE A 184 37.88 10.65 18.66
C PHE A 184 37.09 11.96 18.51
N GLU A 185 35.91 11.95 17.89
CA GLU A 185 35.03 13.13 17.80
C GLU A 185 34.45 13.55 19.16
N GLN A 186 34.19 12.60 20.06
CA GLN A 186 33.78 12.90 21.45
C GLN A 186 34.91 13.61 22.21
N VAL A 187 36.15 13.13 22.09
CA VAL A 187 37.34 13.79 22.65
C VAL A 187 37.55 15.16 22.01
N SER A 188 37.46 15.27 20.69
CA SER A 188 37.63 16.54 19.95
C SER A 188 36.58 17.59 20.34
N ARG A 189 35.30 17.19 20.49
CA ARG A 189 34.24 18.07 21.01
C ARG A 189 34.49 18.48 22.46
N SER A 190 34.97 17.56 23.30
CA SER A 190 35.30 17.85 24.70
C SER A 190 36.46 18.87 24.80
N ILE A 191 37.50 18.70 23.98
CA ILE A 191 38.62 19.66 23.87
C ILE A 191 38.13 21.02 23.35
N SER A 192 37.23 21.03 22.35
CA SER A 192 36.66 22.26 21.79
C SER A 192 35.76 23.02 22.78
N HIS A 193 34.97 22.29 23.59
CA HIS A 193 34.20 22.88 24.69
C HIS A 193 35.11 23.41 25.80
N LEU A 194 36.18 22.70 26.14
CA LEU A 194 37.18 23.18 27.11
C LEU A 194 37.87 24.45 26.60
N ALA A 195 38.32 24.46 25.34
CA ALA A 195 38.99 25.60 24.72
C ALA A 195 38.08 26.84 24.62
N SER A 196 36.81 26.68 24.24
CA SER A 196 35.84 27.78 24.21
C SER A 196 35.47 28.29 25.61
N SER A 197 35.38 27.40 26.62
CA SER A 197 35.18 27.79 28.01
C SER A 197 36.39 28.53 28.60
N ILE A 198 37.61 28.16 28.19
CA ILE A 198 38.84 28.89 28.57
C ILE A 198 38.87 30.25 27.87
N ALA A 199 38.61 30.31 26.56
CA ALA A 199 38.62 31.55 25.78
C ALA A 199 37.58 32.57 26.28
N SER A 200 36.41 32.11 26.74
CA SER A 200 35.37 32.97 27.33
C SER A 200 35.63 33.36 28.79
N SER A 201 36.58 32.71 29.48
CA SER A 201 37.03 33.10 30.82
C SER A 201 38.15 34.15 30.81
N LEU A 202 38.80 34.37 29.67
CA LEU A 202 39.90 35.33 29.50
C LEU A 202 39.35 36.74 29.20
N THR A 203 39.11 37.52 30.25
CA THR A 203 38.94 38.98 30.12
C THR A 203 40.20 39.61 29.50
N PRO A 204 40.10 40.56 28.55
CA PRO A 204 41.26 41.15 27.91
C PRO A 204 42.08 42.00 28.90
N PRO A 205 43.39 41.75 29.04
CA PRO A 205 44.26 42.65 29.80
C PRO A 205 44.48 43.95 29.03
N ALA A 206 44.58 45.06 29.75
CA ALA A 206 44.84 46.37 29.15
C ALA A 206 46.22 46.41 28.49
N THR A 207 46.23 46.82 27.22
CA THR A 207 47.32 47.50 26.48
C THR A 207 48.76 47.35 27.02
N HIS A 208 49.57 46.50 26.37
CA HIS A 208 50.92 46.85 25.92
C HIS A 208 51.37 45.90 24.79
N PRO A 209 52.13 46.36 23.78
CA PRO A 209 52.57 45.51 22.68
C PRO A 209 53.82 44.72 23.07
N THR A 210 53.73 43.40 23.11
CA THR A 210 54.93 42.54 23.12
C THR A 210 54.64 41.28 22.31
N THR A 211 55.44 41.08 21.26
CA THR A 211 55.25 40.04 20.25
C THR A 211 55.55 38.66 20.84
N LEU A 212 54.53 37.80 20.93
CA LEU A 212 54.70 36.38 21.27
C LEU A 212 53.91 35.51 20.30
N THR A 213 54.62 34.98 19.30
CA THR A 213 54.07 34.20 18.20
C THR A 213 53.82 32.75 18.63
N ALA A 214 52.69 32.49 19.29
CA ALA A 214 52.25 31.13 19.61
C ALA A 214 51.44 30.54 18.44
N ALA A 215 52.14 29.93 17.47
CA ALA A 215 51.49 29.27 16.34
C ALA A 215 50.86 27.93 16.79
N VAL A 216 49.53 27.91 16.97
CA VAL A 216 48.76 26.66 17.04
C VAL A 216 48.55 26.15 15.63
N THR A 217 49.41 25.26 15.17
CA THR A 217 49.31 24.64 13.85
C THR A 217 48.17 23.63 13.81
N VAL A 218 46.96 24.08 13.46
CA VAL A 218 45.90 23.17 13.02
C VAL A 218 46.29 22.68 11.63
N ALA A 219 46.60 21.38 11.52
CA ALA A 219 47.00 20.78 10.26
C ALA A 219 45.80 20.72 9.29
N ASN A 220 45.75 21.65 8.33
CA ASN A 220 44.92 21.51 7.15
C ASN A 220 45.47 20.35 6.30
N LEU A 221 44.70 19.25 6.24
CA LEU A 221 44.91 18.15 5.31
C LEU A 221 43.69 18.05 4.40
N SER A 222 43.74 18.79 3.30
CA SER A 222 42.82 18.63 2.18
C SER A 222 43.25 17.42 1.32
N THR A 223 42.28 16.91 0.55
CA THR A 223 42.49 16.07 -0.66
C THR A 223 43.29 14.78 -0.49
N ILE A 224 42.57 13.68 -0.28
CA ILE A 224 42.79 12.45 -1.06
C ILE A 224 41.47 12.13 -1.76
N GLU A 225 41.35 12.55 -3.02
CA GLU A 225 40.38 11.95 -3.92
C GLU A 225 40.83 10.50 -4.19
N ARG A 226 39.93 9.55 -3.99
CA ARG A 226 40.06 8.20 -4.54
C ARG A 226 38.81 7.91 -5.35
N GLU A 227 38.91 8.15 -6.64
CA GLU A 227 38.04 7.50 -7.61
C GLU A 227 38.17 5.98 -7.43
N THR A 228 37.05 5.31 -7.14
CA THR A 228 36.94 3.87 -7.24
C THR A 228 35.94 3.55 -8.35
N PRO A 229 36.37 3.00 -9.49
CA PRO A 229 35.46 2.66 -10.57
C PRO A 229 34.59 1.46 -10.16
N HIS A 230 33.29 1.67 -9.99
CA HIS A 230 32.35 0.56 -9.89
C HIS A 230 32.21 -0.11 -11.27
N PRO A 231 32.28 -1.45 -11.34
CA PRO A 231 32.17 -2.16 -12.62
C PRO A 231 30.72 -2.11 -13.13
N ALA A 232 30.55 -1.64 -14.37
CA ALA A 232 29.27 -1.69 -15.06
C ALA A 232 28.87 -3.15 -15.34
N ILE A 233 27.70 -3.56 -14.85
CA ILE A 233 27.08 -4.84 -15.20
C ILE A 233 26.14 -4.59 -16.39
N PRO A 234 26.30 -5.30 -17.52
CA PRO A 234 25.48 -5.05 -18.71
C PRO A 234 24.07 -5.63 -18.54
N PHE A 235 23.05 -4.78 -18.61
CA PHE A 235 21.66 -5.22 -18.77
C PHE A 235 21.50 -5.91 -20.13
N ARG A 236 21.11 -7.19 -20.10
CA ARG A 236 20.90 -8.01 -21.29
C ARG A 236 19.46 -7.87 -21.77
N ASN A 237 19.27 -7.12 -22.84
CA ASN A 237 17.98 -6.98 -23.52
C ASN A 237 17.46 -8.35 -23.98
N SER A 238 16.28 -8.77 -23.52
CA SER A 238 15.53 -9.90 -24.04
C SER A 238 14.18 -9.42 -24.58
N ASN A 239 14.05 -9.38 -25.90
CA ASN A 239 12.82 -8.95 -26.58
C ASN A 239 11.62 -9.84 -26.19
N SER A 240 10.55 -9.21 -25.72
CA SER A 240 9.18 -9.75 -25.79
C SER A 240 8.24 -8.62 -26.14
N ASN A 241 7.55 -8.71 -27.28
CA ASN A 241 6.60 -7.70 -27.72
C ASN A 241 5.30 -7.83 -26.92
N ASN A 242 4.97 -6.83 -26.09
CA ASN A 242 3.59 -6.48 -25.80
C ASN A 242 3.47 -4.98 -25.51
N ASN A 243 2.44 -4.34 -26.08
CA ASN A 243 2.34 -2.89 -26.23
C ASN A 243 1.73 -2.19 -25.00
N THR A 244 2.35 -2.38 -23.83
CA THR A 244 2.07 -1.55 -22.65
C THR A 244 3.23 -0.56 -22.51
N LYS A 245 3.00 0.73 -22.79
CA LYS A 245 3.97 1.79 -22.49
C LYS A 245 3.99 2.07 -20.98
N GLN A 246 4.58 1.15 -20.23
CA GLN A 246 5.07 1.42 -18.89
C GLN A 246 6.12 2.53 -19.04
N PHE A 247 5.82 3.74 -18.54
CA PHE A 247 6.78 4.85 -18.60
C PHE A 247 7.87 4.57 -17.58
N GLN A 248 8.97 3.94 -18.02
CA GLN A 248 10.24 4.11 -17.33
C GLN A 248 10.59 5.59 -17.38
N LEU A 249 10.52 6.25 -16.23
CA LEU A 249 11.08 7.59 -16.02
C LEU A 249 12.57 7.51 -16.36
N THR A 250 12.95 8.01 -17.53
CA THR A 250 14.34 7.94 -17.99
C THR A 250 15.19 8.82 -17.07
N SER A 251 16.07 8.18 -16.29
CA SER A 251 17.02 8.83 -15.40
C SER A 251 18.11 9.56 -16.19
N ASN A 252 17.71 10.63 -16.88
CA ASN A 252 18.60 11.54 -17.58
C ASN A 252 19.16 12.53 -16.55
N SER A 253 20.47 12.77 -16.62
CA SER A 253 21.31 13.36 -15.56
C SER A 253 21.09 14.86 -15.26
N GLU A 254 19.95 15.42 -15.65
CA GLU A 254 19.55 16.81 -15.35
C GLU A 254 18.15 16.89 -14.71
N THR A 255 17.64 15.76 -14.19
CA THR A 255 16.29 15.64 -13.61
C THR A 255 16.27 15.84 -12.09
N PHE A 256 16.10 17.08 -11.61
CA PHE A 256 15.90 17.43 -10.19
C PHE A 256 14.46 17.13 -9.70
N TYR A 257 13.88 15.97 -10.03
CA TYR A 257 12.41 15.85 -10.15
C TYR A 257 11.73 14.76 -9.33
N GLN A 258 12.28 14.31 -8.19
CA GLN A 258 11.56 13.39 -7.29
C GLN A 258 11.74 13.80 -5.82
N HIS A 259 10.65 14.21 -5.18
CA HIS A 259 10.55 14.32 -3.74
C HIS A 259 9.93 13.03 -3.20
N GLU A 260 10.74 12.34 -2.40
CA GLU A 260 10.36 11.16 -1.66
C GLU A 260 10.16 11.54 -0.20
N PHE A 261 9.10 11.02 0.43
CA PHE A 261 8.99 11.08 1.89
C PHE A 261 10.27 10.49 2.51
N SER A 262 10.94 11.32 3.30
CA SER A 262 12.19 10.95 3.95
C SER A 262 12.26 11.55 5.35
N ILE A 263 13.00 10.87 6.21
CA ILE A 263 13.32 11.37 7.55
C ILE A 263 14.65 12.12 7.43
N ASP A 264 14.55 13.32 6.87
CA ASP A 264 15.64 14.24 6.55
C ASP A 264 16.46 14.70 7.77
N ASP A 265 15.90 14.62 8.98
CA ASP A 265 16.50 15.15 10.20
C ASP A 265 16.66 14.10 11.31
N GLY A 266 17.90 13.99 11.80
CA GLY A 266 18.25 13.01 12.83
C GLY A 266 17.63 13.25 14.22
N LYS A 267 16.97 14.39 14.46
CA LYS A 267 16.16 14.61 15.68
C LYS A 267 14.80 13.93 15.54
N THR A 268 14.20 14.00 14.36
CA THR A 268 12.99 13.26 13.99
C THR A 268 13.25 11.76 13.98
N ALA A 269 14.36 11.29 13.42
CA ALA A 269 14.77 9.88 13.50
C ALA A 269 14.86 9.40 14.96
N LYS A 270 15.57 10.14 15.83
CA LYS A 270 15.68 9.82 17.26
C LYS A 270 14.32 9.81 17.97
N LEU A 271 13.45 10.77 17.69
CA LEU A 271 12.10 10.85 18.28
C LEU A 271 11.23 9.66 17.88
N LEU A 272 11.19 9.31 16.59
CA LEU A 272 10.41 8.19 16.07
C LEU A 272 10.95 6.84 16.56
N ASN A 273 12.27 6.67 16.58
CA ASN A 273 12.92 5.45 17.08
C ASN A 273 12.60 5.21 18.56
N ALA A 274 12.73 6.26 19.39
CA ALA A 274 12.41 6.19 20.81
C ALA A 274 10.91 5.88 21.04
N PHE A 275 10.02 6.54 20.30
CA PHE A 275 8.58 6.26 20.37
C PHE A 275 8.26 4.80 19.99
N MET A 276 8.75 4.32 18.85
CA MET A 276 8.48 2.95 18.39
C MET A 276 9.03 1.92 19.36
N ARG A 277 10.29 2.05 19.82
CA ARG A 277 10.89 1.13 20.80
C ARG A 277 10.16 1.11 22.15
N ALA A 278 9.55 2.21 22.56
CA ALA A 278 8.81 2.30 23.83
C ALA A 278 7.35 1.82 23.71
N SER A 279 6.75 1.83 22.50
CA SER A 279 5.30 1.73 22.32
C SER A 279 4.85 0.53 21.49
N LEU A 280 5.71 -0.04 20.64
CA LEU A 280 5.45 -1.30 19.95
C LEU A 280 5.92 -2.49 20.79
N PRO A 281 5.21 -3.64 20.76
CA PRO A 281 5.75 -4.86 21.33
C PRO A 281 6.92 -5.36 20.48
N GLU A 282 7.93 -5.96 21.13
CA GLU A 282 9.09 -6.59 20.47
C GLU A 282 8.69 -7.53 19.33
N LYS A 283 7.56 -8.25 19.50
CA LYS A 283 7.05 -9.24 18.56
C LYS A 283 5.55 -9.05 18.35
N ILE A 284 5.18 -8.69 17.12
CA ILE A 284 3.80 -8.51 16.64
C ILE A 284 3.37 -9.80 15.91
N SER A 285 2.26 -10.41 16.32
CA SER A 285 1.68 -11.57 15.63
C SER A 285 0.66 -11.09 14.58
N ALA A 286 1.06 -11.06 13.31
CA ALA A 286 0.27 -10.49 12.23
C ALA A 286 -0.19 -11.56 11.23
N THR A 287 -1.33 -11.28 10.60
CA THR A 287 -1.65 -11.83 9.28
C THR A 287 -1.34 -10.75 8.26
N VAL A 288 -0.37 -11.02 7.38
CA VAL A 288 0.03 -10.14 6.28
C VAL A 288 -0.82 -10.49 5.06
N VAL A 289 -1.45 -9.47 4.49
CA VAL A 289 -2.12 -9.52 3.18
C VAL A 289 -1.07 -9.08 2.16
N GLU A 290 -0.42 -10.06 1.54
CA GLU A 290 0.62 -9.83 0.52
C GLU A 290 -0.02 -9.44 -0.83
N TRP A 291 -1.26 -9.89 -1.08
CA TRP A 291 -2.06 -9.53 -2.25
C TRP A 291 -3.54 -9.59 -1.91
N LEU A 292 -4.31 -8.65 -2.44
CA LEU A 292 -5.77 -8.73 -2.52
C LEU A 292 -6.20 -8.15 -3.87
N ALA A 293 -6.99 -8.91 -4.61
CA ALA A 293 -7.73 -8.44 -5.78
C ALA A 293 -9.17 -8.97 -5.69
N LEU A 294 -10.14 -8.11 -5.97
CA LEU A 294 -11.54 -8.48 -6.11
C LEU A 294 -12.02 -7.87 -7.43
N GLN A 295 -12.47 -8.68 -8.37
CA GLN A 295 -12.78 -8.17 -9.70
C GLN A 295 -13.89 -8.94 -10.39
N ASN A 296 -14.50 -8.33 -11.39
CA ASN A 296 -15.49 -8.97 -12.25
C ASN A 296 -14.98 -9.03 -13.69
N PRO A 297 -14.28 -10.13 -14.09
CA PRO A 297 -13.70 -10.26 -15.43
C PRO A 297 -14.73 -10.32 -16.57
N LYS A 298 -16.03 -10.41 -16.25
CA LYS A 298 -17.13 -10.37 -17.21
C LYS A 298 -17.79 -9.00 -17.32
N ALA A 299 -17.36 -8.03 -16.51
CA ALA A 299 -17.83 -6.65 -16.60
C ALA A 299 -16.81 -5.80 -17.35
N GLU A 300 -17.30 -4.95 -18.24
CA GLU A 300 -16.49 -3.89 -18.83
C GLU A 300 -16.64 -2.60 -18.02
N PHE A 301 -15.59 -1.78 -17.96
CA PHE A 301 -15.71 -0.45 -17.36
C PHE A 301 -16.76 0.41 -18.09
N GLY A 302 -16.89 0.29 -19.43
CA GLY A 302 -17.86 1.05 -20.22
C GLY A 302 -17.81 2.56 -19.92
N GLY A 303 -18.97 3.18 -19.72
CA GLY A 303 -19.07 4.59 -19.29
C GLY A 303 -18.44 4.90 -17.92
N ARG A 304 -18.07 3.87 -17.14
CA ARG A 304 -17.38 3.94 -15.85
C ARG A 304 -15.85 3.84 -15.96
N LYS A 305 -15.25 3.98 -17.16
CA LYS A 305 -13.77 4.09 -17.29
C LYS A 305 -13.19 5.16 -16.36
N LYS A 306 -13.98 6.20 -16.06
CA LYS A 306 -13.73 7.25 -15.05
C LYS A 306 -13.48 6.77 -13.62
N MET A 307 -13.80 5.52 -13.32
CA MET A 307 -13.72 4.91 -12.00
C MET A 307 -12.62 3.84 -11.93
N GLN A 308 -11.92 3.58 -13.03
CA GLN A 308 -10.78 2.67 -13.08
C GLN A 308 -9.60 3.27 -12.29
N LEU A 309 -9.19 2.58 -11.24
CA LEU A 309 -8.04 2.93 -10.42
C LEU A 309 -6.73 2.38 -11.05
N PRO A 310 -5.56 2.96 -10.73
CA PRO A 310 -4.28 2.33 -11.05
C PRO A 310 -4.24 0.86 -10.60
N GLY A 311 -3.60 0.00 -11.40
CA GLY A 311 -3.54 -1.44 -11.16
C GLY A 311 -4.83 -2.22 -11.46
N GLN A 312 -6.00 -1.61 -11.71
CA GLN A 312 -7.21 -2.36 -12.05
C GLN A 312 -7.28 -2.73 -13.54
N HIS A 313 -7.40 -4.02 -13.86
CA HIS A 313 -7.71 -4.49 -15.22
C HIS A 313 -9.22 -4.65 -15.47
N HIS A 314 -9.99 -4.97 -14.43
CA HIS A 314 -11.44 -5.19 -14.51
C HIS A 314 -12.19 -4.37 -13.44
N PRO A 315 -13.50 -4.10 -13.62
CA PRO A 315 -14.31 -3.45 -12.59
C PRO A 315 -14.31 -4.23 -11.28
N GLY A 316 -14.35 -3.50 -10.16
CA GLY A 316 -14.42 -4.09 -8.83
C GLY A 316 -15.73 -4.84 -8.55
N LEU A 317 -15.75 -5.50 -7.38
CA LEU A 317 -16.92 -6.22 -6.86
C LEU A 317 -17.59 -5.54 -5.65
N GLY A 318 -16.94 -4.52 -5.07
CA GLY A 318 -17.44 -3.79 -3.91
C GLY A 318 -17.39 -4.59 -2.60
N LEU A 319 -16.67 -5.72 -2.57
CA LEU A 319 -16.61 -6.64 -1.44
C LEU A 319 -15.42 -6.42 -0.50
N GLY A 320 -14.63 -5.35 -0.69
CA GLY A 320 -13.41 -5.07 0.08
C GLY A 320 -13.63 -5.00 1.58
N ARG A 321 -14.75 -4.40 2.02
CA ARG A 321 -15.12 -4.31 3.44
C ARG A 321 -15.44 -5.68 4.02
N GLN A 322 -16.22 -6.50 3.32
CA GLN A 322 -16.62 -7.85 3.73
C GLN A 322 -15.40 -8.77 3.86
N VAL A 323 -14.45 -8.68 2.93
CA VAL A 323 -13.19 -9.44 2.97
C VAL A 323 -12.30 -8.97 4.14
N THR A 324 -12.20 -7.65 4.37
CA THR A 324 -11.44 -7.11 5.50
C THR A 324 -12.06 -7.49 6.84
N ASP A 325 -13.38 -7.41 6.98
CA ASP A 325 -14.11 -7.83 8.18
C ASP A 325 -13.93 -9.34 8.42
N MET A 326 -14.00 -10.19 7.38
CA MET A 326 -13.74 -11.63 7.49
C MET A 326 -12.33 -11.91 8.01
N LEU A 327 -11.32 -11.26 7.44
CA LEU A 327 -9.91 -11.41 7.84
C LEU A 327 -9.66 -10.85 9.25
N GLY A 328 -10.36 -9.78 9.64
CA GLY A 328 -10.35 -9.22 11.00
C GLY A 328 -10.89 -10.20 12.03
N HIS A 329 -12.02 -10.86 11.76
CA HIS A 329 -12.57 -11.90 12.64
C HIS A 329 -11.64 -13.13 12.74
N MET A 330 -11.06 -13.57 11.61
CA MET A 330 -10.04 -14.64 11.62
C MET A 330 -8.83 -14.28 12.48
N CYS A 331 -8.39 -13.01 12.43
CA CYS A 331 -7.32 -12.49 13.28
C CYS A 331 -7.69 -12.49 14.76
N GLN A 332 -8.90 -12.02 15.12
CA GLN A 332 -9.38 -12.01 16.51
C GLN A 332 -9.41 -13.42 17.11
N GLU A 333 -9.95 -14.38 16.36
CA GLU A 333 -10.08 -15.78 16.78
C GLU A 333 -8.71 -16.45 17.04
N LYS A 334 -7.71 -16.19 16.20
CA LYS A 334 -6.34 -16.73 16.38
C LYS A 334 -5.43 -15.79 17.20
N HIS A 335 -6.02 -14.86 17.95
CA HIS A 335 -5.36 -13.90 18.84
C HIS A 335 -4.20 -13.12 18.18
N ARG A 336 -4.42 -12.67 16.94
CA ARG A 336 -3.49 -11.79 16.21
C ARG A 336 -3.56 -10.36 16.72
N ASP A 337 -2.46 -9.66 16.54
CA ASP A 337 -2.30 -8.25 16.85
C ASP A 337 -2.92 -7.32 15.82
N CYS A 338 -2.80 -7.70 14.54
CA CYS A 338 -3.25 -6.89 13.43
C CYS A 338 -3.34 -7.69 12.12
N LEU A 339 -4.08 -7.13 11.16
CA LEU A 339 -3.77 -7.33 9.74
C LEU A 339 -2.67 -6.34 9.34
N VAL A 340 -1.80 -6.69 8.40
CA VAL A 340 -0.78 -5.81 7.82
C VAL A 340 -0.85 -5.87 6.30
N SER A 341 -0.70 -4.72 5.64
CA SER A 341 -0.60 -4.57 4.18
C SER A 341 0.26 -3.35 3.86
N SER A 342 0.90 -3.34 2.69
CA SER A 342 1.67 -2.21 2.19
C SER A 342 0.96 -1.64 0.96
N PRO A 343 0.14 -0.57 1.09
CA PRO A 343 -0.64 -0.04 -0.02
C PRO A 343 0.23 0.46 -1.18
N GLU A 344 0.19 -0.27 -2.29
CA GLU A 344 0.97 0.04 -3.50
C GLU A 344 0.62 1.40 -4.11
N TYR A 345 -0.66 1.77 -4.08
CA TYR A 345 -1.17 3.01 -4.63
C TYR A 345 -1.75 3.93 -3.55
N PHE A 346 -1.75 5.24 -3.83
CA PHE A 346 -2.37 6.25 -2.98
C PHE A 346 -3.83 5.93 -2.60
N HIS A 347 -4.66 5.45 -3.54
CA HIS A 347 -6.03 5.05 -3.23
C HIS A 347 -6.11 3.89 -2.24
N ASN A 348 -5.22 2.89 -2.32
CA ASN A 348 -5.19 1.78 -1.37
C ASN A 348 -4.96 2.33 0.05
N ALA A 349 -4.00 3.23 0.23
CA ALA A 349 -3.69 3.84 1.52
C ALA A 349 -4.84 4.70 2.08
N VAL A 350 -5.52 5.46 1.21
CA VAL A 350 -6.70 6.25 1.57
C VAL A 350 -7.88 5.35 1.97
N MET A 351 -8.19 4.32 1.17
CA MET A 351 -9.29 3.38 1.45
C MET A 351 -9.05 2.60 2.75
N TYR A 352 -7.82 2.14 2.97
CA TYR A 352 -7.44 1.47 4.22
C TYR A 352 -7.53 2.43 5.42
N ASN A 353 -7.07 3.68 5.30
CA ASN A 353 -7.19 4.70 6.36
C ASN A 353 -8.66 4.99 6.73
N LEU A 354 -9.56 5.03 5.74
CA LEU A 354 -11.03 5.12 5.95
C LEU A 354 -11.59 3.86 6.61
N GLY A 355 -11.06 2.68 6.27
CA GLY A 355 -11.37 1.39 6.90
C GLY A 355 -10.79 1.20 8.32
N GLY A 356 -10.20 2.23 8.92
CA GLY A 356 -9.63 2.19 10.28
C GLY A 356 -8.21 1.67 10.37
N TRP A 357 -7.54 1.40 9.25
CA TRP A 357 -6.11 1.09 9.23
C TRP A 357 -5.28 2.34 9.53
N LYS A 358 -4.05 2.14 10.00
CA LYS A 358 -3.07 3.21 10.29
C LYS A 358 -1.68 2.79 9.84
N PHE A 359 -0.79 3.73 9.51
CA PHE A 359 0.62 3.39 9.32
C PHE A 359 1.32 3.14 10.65
N LEU A 360 2.22 2.14 10.71
CA LEU A 360 3.04 1.89 11.90
C LEU A 360 3.95 3.09 12.23
N ASN A 361 4.45 3.78 11.20
CA ASN A 361 5.18 5.03 11.35
C ASN A 361 4.20 6.23 11.44
N PRO A 362 4.08 6.92 12.61
CA PRO A 362 3.18 8.07 12.74
C PRO A 362 3.61 9.28 11.88
N ALA A 363 4.86 9.36 11.44
CA ALA A 363 5.27 10.38 10.49
C ALA A 363 4.69 10.15 9.09
N PHE A 364 4.63 8.89 8.64
CA PHE A 364 4.02 8.55 7.36
C PHE A 364 2.48 8.64 7.41
N GLN A 365 1.85 8.30 8.54
CA GLN A 365 0.43 8.59 8.78
C GLN A 365 0.14 10.10 8.71
N GLY A 366 0.95 10.93 9.36
CA GLY A 366 0.81 12.39 9.28
C GLY A 366 1.04 12.94 7.88
N TYR A 367 1.97 12.35 7.12
CA TYR A 367 2.19 12.67 5.71
C TYR A 367 0.97 12.31 4.84
N LEU A 368 0.38 11.12 4.96
CA LEU A 368 -0.88 10.78 4.27
C LEU A 368 -1.97 11.79 4.61
N GLU A 369 -2.16 12.13 5.89
CA GLU A 369 -3.18 13.10 6.30
C GLU A 369 -2.93 14.51 5.72
N ALA A 370 -1.66 14.92 5.56
CA ALA A 370 -1.32 16.15 4.84
C ALA A 370 -1.65 16.08 3.34
N LEU A 371 -1.33 14.97 2.66
CA LEU A 371 -1.70 14.78 1.24
C LEU A 371 -3.22 14.80 1.06
N GLN A 372 -3.99 14.16 1.96
CA GLN A 372 -5.45 14.16 1.92
C GLN A 372 -6.05 15.54 2.17
N ASP A 373 -5.45 16.37 3.03
CA ASP A 373 -5.85 17.76 3.24
C ASP A 373 -5.54 18.65 2.02
N ASP A 374 -4.33 18.54 1.46
CA ASP A 374 -3.85 19.36 0.34
C ASP A 374 -4.63 19.06 -0.94
N LEU A 375 -4.84 17.77 -1.23
CA LEU A 375 -5.56 17.28 -2.42
C LEU A 375 -7.07 17.16 -2.20
N LYS A 376 -7.61 17.72 -1.11
CA LYS A 376 -9.02 17.56 -0.74
C LYS A 376 -9.98 18.04 -1.84
N ALA A 377 -9.71 19.23 -2.40
CA ALA A 377 -10.54 19.78 -3.48
C ALA A 377 -10.50 18.89 -4.72
N ASP A 378 -9.33 18.38 -5.10
CA ASP A 378 -9.16 17.46 -6.22
C ASP A 378 -9.90 16.13 -6.00
N LEU A 379 -9.86 15.60 -4.77
CA LEU A 379 -10.59 14.39 -4.38
C LEU A 379 -12.12 14.58 -4.44
N GLU A 380 -12.61 15.76 -4.03
CA GLU A 380 -14.04 16.11 -4.07
C GLU A 380 -14.54 16.44 -5.49
N GLU A 381 -13.74 17.13 -6.31
CA GLU A 381 -14.15 17.59 -7.64
C GLU A 381 -13.84 16.58 -8.77
N LYS A 382 -12.66 15.97 -8.76
CA LYS A 382 -12.15 15.12 -9.84
C LYS A 382 -12.34 13.64 -9.52
N GLY A 383 -12.31 13.29 -8.23
CA GLY A 383 -12.47 11.93 -7.72
C GLY A 383 -11.16 11.20 -7.49
N MET A 384 -11.21 10.20 -6.61
CA MET A 384 -10.06 9.40 -6.15
C MET A 384 -9.30 8.71 -7.29
N ALA A 385 -9.99 8.31 -8.37
CA ALA A 385 -9.36 7.70 -9.54
C ALA A 385 -8.41 8.66 -10.26
N ALA A 386 -8.89 9.86 -10.62
CA ALA A 386 -8.07 10.90 -11.24
C ALA A 386 -6.85 11.27 -10.38
N VAL A 387 -7.03 11.49 -9.07
CA VAL A 387 -5.93 11.84 -8.15
C VAL A 387 -4.92 10.68 -8.02
N SER A 388 -5.35 9.43 -8.05
CA SER A 388 -4.44 8.28 -7.98
C SER A 388 -3.66 8.07 -9.26
N TRP A 389 -4.27 8.31 -10.42
CA TRP A 389 -3.55 8.37 -11.69
C TRP A 389 -2.58 9.56 -11.73
N ALA A 390 -2.88 10.67 -11.06
CA ALA A 390 -1.95 11.80 -10.97
C ALA A 390 -0.68 11.44 -10.18
N PHE A 391 -0.79 10.67 -9.09
CA PHE A 391 0.39 10.09 -8.43
C PHE A 391 1.14 9.12 -9.36
N MET A 392 0.42 8.18 -10.00
CA MET A 392 1.02 7.16 -10.87
C MET A 392 1.80 7.76 -12.05
N ASN A 393 1.29 8.83 -12.66
CA ASN A 393 1.87 9.47 -13.83
C ASN A 393 2.83 10.63 -13.49
N GLY A 394 3.03 10.95 -12.20
CA GLY A 394 3.95 12.00 -11.76
C GLY A 394 3.45 13.43 -11.90
N HIS A 395 2.14 13.67 -11.83
CA HIS A 395 1.51 15.01 -11.89
C HIS A 395 1.18 15.61 -10.52
N VAL A 396 1.41 14.88 -9.42
CA VAL A 396 1.38 15.50 -8.08
C VAL A 396 2.73 16.15 -7.84
N MET A 397 2.75 17.46 -7.55
CA MET A 397 3.98 18.23 -7.43
C MET A 397 4.00 19.09 -6.17
N SER A 398 5.19 19.30 -5.63
CA SER A 398 5.45 20.34 -4.64
C SER A 398 5.30 21.74 -5.25
N LYS A 399 5.18 22.76 -4.39
CA LYS A 399 5.23 24.18 -4.80
C LYS A 399 6.50 24.59 -5.54
N ASP A 400 7.59 23.86 -5.34
CA ASP A 400 8.88 24.10 -5.97
C ASP A 400 9.03 23.36 -7.32
N GLY A 401 7.97 22.72 -7.82
CA GLY A 401 7.94 21.99 -9.09
C GLY A 401 8.56 20.59 -9.06
N ILE A 402 8.81 20.04 -7.86
CA ILE A 402 9.38 18.69 -7.70
C ILE A 402 8.21 17.69 -7.62
N ILE A 403 8.25 16.61 -8.40
CA ILE A 403 7.20 15.57 -8.40
C ILE A 403 7.18 14.83 -7.04
N GLU A 404 6.00 14.66 -6.46
CA GLU A 404 5.77 13.88 -5.24
C GLU A 404 5.47 12.42 -5.61
N VAL A 405 6.35 11.49 -5.21
CA VAL A 405 6.19 10.06 -5.52
C VAL A 405 5.54 9.32 -4.35
N TRP A 406 4.48 8.56 -4.62
CA TRP A 406 3.84 7.72 -3.60
C TRP A 406 4.78 6.58 -3.15
N GLN A 407 4.83 6.32 -1.84
CA GLN A 407 5.69 5.30 -1.24
C GLN A 407 4.92 4.20 -0.52
N LEU A 408 5.38 2.96 -0.70
CA LEU A 408 4.91 1.80 0.07
C LEU A 408 5.53 1.80 1.48
N HIS A 409 4.67 1.86 2.49
CA HIS A 409 4.99 1.70 3.92
C HIS A 409 3.92 0.83 4.60
N GLU A 410 4.24 0.19 5.71
CA GLU A 410 3.32 -0.75 6.37
C GLU A 410 2.12 -0.04 7.03
N GLN A 411 0.92 -0.31 6.52
CA GLN A 411 -0.33 -0.07 7.22
C GLN A 411 -0.79 -1.32 7.96
N PHE A 412 -1.47 -1.11 9.09
CA PHE A 412 -2.04 -2.17 9.90
C PHE A 412 -3.47 -1.83 10.33
N LEU A 413 -4.33 -2.85 10.37
CA LEU A 413 -5.61 -2.79 11.08
C LEU A 413 -5.36 -3.30 12.51
N PRO A 414 -5.43 -2.46 13.55
CA PRO A 414 -5.23 -2.90 14.94
C PRO A 414 -6.36 -3.84 15.38
N ILE A 415 -5.99 -5.03 15.87
CA ILE A 415 -6.92 -6.05 16.37
C ILE A 415 -6.76 -6.27 17.88
N SER A 416 -5.52 -6.45 18.37
CA SER A 416 -5.30 -6.63 19.82
C SER A 416 -5.35 -5.30 20.57
N SER A 417 -5.74 -5.35 21.84
CA SER A 417 -5.83 -4.16 22.71
C SER A 417 -4.52 -3.37 22.78
N ARG A 418 -3.36 -4.03 22.63
CA ARG A 418 -2.04 -3.35 22.58
C ARG A 418 -1.81 -2.60 21.28
N MET A 419 -2.19 -3.14 20.12
CA MET A 419 -2.07 -2.42 18.84
C MET A 419 -3.09 -1.30 18.71
N ILE A 420 -4.29 -1.48 19.27
CA ILE A 420 -5.28 -0.41 19.42
C ILE A 420 -4.72 0.69 20.33
N ALA A 421 -4.19 0.34 21.50
CA ALA A 421 -3.60 1.32 22.43
C ALA A 421 -2.40 2.07 21.82
N PHE A 422 -1.57 1.39 21.01
CA PHE A 422 -0.50 2.02 20.24
C PHE A 422 -1.05 3.09 19.27
N SER A 423 -1.98 2.70 18.38
CA SER A 423 -2.53 3.58 17.33
C SER A 423 -3.42 4.71 17.85
N THR A 424 -3.98 4.55 19.06
CA THR A 424 -4.82 5.55 19.75
C THR A 424 -4.09 6.26 20.90
N SER A 425 -2.80 6.00 21.10
CA SER A 425 -2.02 6.66 22.14
C SER A 425 -1.90 8.16 21.89
N HIS A 426 -1.92 8.95 22.96
CA HIS A 426 -1.73 10.40 22.87
C HIS A 426 -0.45 10.76 22.11
N GLU A 427 0.63 10.00 22.33
CA GLU A 427 1.91 10.23 21.67
C GLU A 427 1.86 9.91 20.17
N TYR A 428 1.23 8.80 19.76
CA TYR A 428 0.98 8.51 18.34
C TYR A 428 0.21 9.66 17.68
N THR A 429 -0.95 10.05 18.23
CA THR A 429 -1.77 11.14 17.67
C THR A 429 -1.04 12.49 17.66
N ARG A 430 -0.21 12.77 18.68
CA ARG A 430 0.63 13.98 18.76
C ARG A 430 1.70 13.99 17.66
N LEU A 431 2.34 12.85 17.39
CA LEU A 431 3.31 12.70 16.31
C LEU A 431 2.63 12.84 14.94
N VAL A 432 1.51 12.14 14.70
CA VAL A 432 0.70 12.29 13.47
C VAL A 432 0.34 13.76 13.23
N THR A 433 -0.19 14.45 14.25
CA THR A 433 -0.53 15.89 14.18
C THR A 433 0.70 16.76 13.88
N LYS A 434 1.86 16.45 14.48
CA LYS A 434 3.12 17.16 14.22
C LYS A 434 3.55 17.01 12.76
N PHE A 435 3.49 15.81 12.20
CA PHE A 435 3.94 15.56 10.82
C PHE A 435 2.92 16.02 9.79
N SER A 436 1.62 15.87 10.02
CA SER A 436 0.58 16.51 9.20
C SER A 436 0.81 18.01 9.07
N LYS A 437 1.07 18.72 10.18
CA LYS A 437 1.44 20.15 10.14
C LYS A 437 2.78 20.45 9.44
N ARG A 438 3.72 19.50 9.38
CA ARG A 438 5.02 19.64 8.68
C ARG A 438 4.88 19.48 7.16
N TYR A 439 3.96 18.64 6.70
CA TYR A 439 3.79 18.32 5.29
C TYR A 439 2.63 19.04 4.60
N ARG A 440 1.64 19.56 5.35
CA ARG A 440 0.48 20.28 4.80
C ARG A 440 0.87 21.58 4.08
N GLY A 441 0.15 21.88 3.03
CA GLY A 441 0.27 23.06 2.18
C GLY A 441 1.47 22.98 1.24
N LYS A 442 1.91 21.77 0.86
CA LYS A 442 3.10 21.55 0.03
C LYS A 442 2.80 21.05 -1.36
N VAL A 443 1.77 20.21 -1.54
CA VAL A 443 1.50 19.55 -2.81
C VAL A 443 0.25 20.08 -3.51
N HIS A 444 0.15 19.83 -4.81
CA HIS A 444 -1.00 20.06 -5.67
C HIS A 444 -0.93 19.13 -6.89
N VAL A 445 -2.01 19.02 -7.67
CA VAL A 445 -1.98 18.33 -8.98
C VAL A 445 -1.79 19.33 -10.11
N ASP A 446 -0.87 19.05 -11.03
CA ASP A 446 -0.73 19.76 -12.30
C ASP A 446 -1.78 19.29 -13.32
N TRP A 447 -3.00 19.83 -13.19
CA TRP A 447 -4.07 19.54 -14.15
C TRP A 447 -3.85 20.14 -15.55
N GLU A 448 -2.89 21.04 -15.74
CA GLU A 448 -2.61 21.62 -17.05
C GLU A 448 -1.80 20.67 -17.93
N ASN A 449 -0.90 19.89 -17.31
CA ASN A 449 -0.09 18.88 -17.98
C ASN A 449 -0.67 17.45 -17.90
N ALA A 450 -1.55 17.15 -16.94
CA ALA A 450 -2.20 15.84 -16.73
C ALA A 450 -3.32 15.46 -17.73
N LYS A 451 -3.18 15.77 -19.02
CA LYS A 451 -4.26 15.64 -20.03
C LYS A 451 -4.73 14.20 -20.26
N GLU A 452 -3.84 13.22 -20.13
CA GLU A 452 -4.19 11.80 -20.23
C GLU A 452 -5.04 11.29 -19.05
N ILE A 453 -5.15 12.08 -17.97
CA ILE A 453 -5.93 11.74 -16.77
C ILE A 453 -7.38 12.24 -16.87
N GLU A 454 -7.71 13.13 -17.81
CA GLU A 454 -9.09 13.62 -18.02
C GLU A 454 -10.12 12.49 -18.19
N GLN A 455 -9.72 11.35 -18.75
CA GLN A 455 -10.55 10.15 -18.88
C GLN A 455 -10.96 9.50 -17.54
N TYR A 456 -10.24 9.81 -16.46
CA TYR A 456 -10.47 9.35 -15.08
C TYR A 456 -11.21 10.37 -14.20
N VAL A 457 -11.55 11.55 -14.74
CA VAL A 457 -12.25 12.61 -14.00
C VAL A 457 -13.75 12.33 -13.96
N LEU A 458 -14.34 12.42 -12.76
CA LEU A 458 -15.77 12.34 -12.55
C LEU A 458 -16.48 13.56 -13.17
N ILE A 459 -17.19 13.35 -14.28
CA ILE A 459 -18.06 14.40 -14.86
C ILE A 459 -19.31 14.54 -13.98
N GLY A 460 -19.24 15.45 -13.01
CA GLY A 460 -20.35 15.75 -12.08
C GLY A 460 -20.13 16.96 -11.18
N ALA A 461 -18.92 17.25 -10.71
CA ALA A 461 -18.65 18.40 -9.84
C ALA A 461 -18.54 19.74 -10.60
N ALA A 462 -18.04 19.69 -11.84
CA ALA A 462 -17.81 20.86 -12.68
C ALA A 462 -19.10 21.43 -13.32
N LYS A 463 -20.05 21.91 -12.49
CA LYS A 463 -21.04 22.97 -12.80
C LYS A 463 -21.93 23.32 -11.59
N LYS A 464 -21.37 24.08 -10.64
CA LYS A 464 -22.16 24.89 -9.70
C LYS A 464 -21.55 26.27 -9.46
N SER A 465 -21.22 26.95 -10.56
CA SER A 465 -20.98 28.40 -10.58
C SER A 465 -21.62 29.03 -11.81
N VAL A 466 -22.02 30.30 -11.67
CA VAL A 466 -22.63 31.17 -12.69
C VAL A 466 -24.01 30.74 -13.21
N ALA A 467 -25.00 30.86 -12.32
CA ALA A 467 -26.36 31.27 -12.69
C ALA A 467 -26.87 32.31 -11.66
N GLY A 468 -26.17 33.43 -11.53
CA GLY A 468 -26.80 34.68 -11.10
C GLY A 468 -27.63 35.17 -12.29
N ASP A 469 -28.94 35.33 -12.17
CA ASP A 469 -29.58 36.43 -11.45
C ASP A 469 -29.21 37.80 -12.05
N THR A 470 -29.86 38.08 -13.19
CA THR A 470 -30.10 39.43 -13.68
C THR A 470 -31.62 39.63 -13.72
N GLY A 471 -32.18 40.12 -12.62
CA GLY A 471 -33.61 40.35 -12.51
C GLY A 471 -34.10 41.62 -13.19
N SER A 472 -35.36 41.54 -13.65
CA SER A 472 -36.36 42.62 -13.65
C SER A 472 -36.41 43.66 -14.79
N THR A 473 -37.63 44.20 -14.96
CA THR A 473 -38.15 45.16 -15.96
C THR A 473 -38.21 44.63 -17.40
N VAL A 474 -39.35 44.69 -18.12
CA VAL A 474 -40.64 45.39 -17.90
C VAL A 474 -41.81 44.41 -17.93
#